data_AF-A0A6H5L710-F1
#
_entry.id   AF-A0A6H5L710-F1
#
_cell.length_a   1.000
_cell.length_b   1.000
_cell.length_c   1.000
_cell.angle_alpha   90.00
_cell.angle_beta   90.00
_cell.angle_gamma   90.00
#
_symmetry.space_group_name_H-M   'P 1'
#
loop_
_entity.id
_entity.type
_entity.pdbx_description
1 polymer ?
#
loop_
_entity_poly.entity_id
_entity_poly.type
_entity_poly.pdbx_seq_one_letter_code
_entity_poly.pdbx_strand_id
1 'polypeptide(L)'
;MPLSQVHEAWLDGKRYAVKVQRPGLKRLFEVDLNSIGALAGILDRFDPKLDGASRDWGAIFRESSRVLYEEVDYTREGKNAERFSENFKGTEWIKAPGINWSRSSSKVRCACACACV
;
A
#
# COMPACT_ATOMS: atom_id res chain seq x y z
N MET A 1 -1.30 -12.85 -0.97
CA MET A 1 -0.19 -13.10 -0.02
C MET A 1 0.17 -11.75 0.62
N PRO A 2 0.27 -11.62 1.96
CA PRO A 2 0.54 -10.32 2.56
C PRO A 2 1.94 -9.81 2.16
N LEU A 3 2.01 -8.58 1.64
CA LEU A 3 3.18 -7.95 1.03
C LEU A 3 4.30 -7.62 2.04
N SER A 4 4.01 -7.74 3.33
CA SER A 4 4.88 -7.36 4.44
C SER A 4 4.54 -8.10 5.72
N GLN A 5 5.40 -7.94 6.71
CA GLN A 5 5.19 -8.38 8.08
C GLN A 5 5.20 -7.17 9.01
N VAL A 6 4.43 -7.23 10.10
CA VAL A 6 4.41 -6.21 11.14
C VAL A 6 4.99 -6.81 12.41
N HIS A 7 5.98 -6.13 12.97
CA HIS A 7 6.65 -6.50 14.20
C HIS A 7 6.41 -5.44 15.26
N GLU A 8 6.21 -5.87 16.49
CA GLU A 8 6.23 -4.97 17.64
C GLU A 8 7.69 -4.66 18.02
N ALA A 9 7.97 -3.40 18.32
CA ALA A 9 9.27 -2.94 18.78
C ALA A 9 9.12 -1.93 19.92
N TRP A 10 10.15 -1.82 20.74
CA TRP A 10 10.23 -0.87 21.84
C TRP A 10 11.49 0.00 21.67
N LEU A 11 11.34 1.30 21.87
CA LEU A 11 12.43 2.27 21.78
C LEU A 11 12.19 3.39 22.78
N ASP A 12 13.15 3.66 23.66
CA ASP A 12 13.10 4.73 24.66
C ASP A 12 11.79 4.69 25.50
N GLY A 13 11.33 3.49 25.84
CA GLY A 13 10.08 3.25 26.58
C GLY A 13 8.80 3.42 25.76
N LYS A 14 8.87 3.79 24.48
CA LYS A 14 7.73 3.89 23.57
C LYS A 14 7.58 2.63 22.72
N ARG A 15 6.33 2.22 22.50
CA ARG A 15 5.96 1.06 21.67
C ARG A 15 5.73 1.47 20.22
N TYR A 16 6.25 0.70 19.28
CA TYR A 16 6.18 0.92 17.85
C TYR A 16 5.69 -0.33 17.11
N ALA A 17 4.92 -0.10 16.04
CA ALA A 17 4.62 -1.08 15.02
C ALA A 17 5.55 -0.85 13.82
N VAL A 18 6.39 -1.85 13.52
CA VAL A 18 7.39 -1.81 12.46
C VAL A 18 6.94 -2.73 11.32
N LYS A 19 6.52 -2.14 10.21
CA LYS A 19 6.13 -2.86 8.99
C LYS A 19 7.36 -3.01 8.09
N VAL A 20 7.69 -4.24 7.73
CA VAL A 20 8.87 -4.58 6.91
C VAL A 20 8.43 -5.25 5.62
N GLN A 21 8.87 -4.73 4.49
CA GLN A 21 8.62 -5.34 3.18
C GLN A 21 9.39 -6.65 3.03
N ARG A 22 8.75 -7.60 2.34
CA ARG A 22 9.44 -8.83 1.95
C ARG A 22 10.58 -8.51 0.97
N PRO A 23 11.76 -9.14 1.13
CA PRO A 23 12.83 -8.99 0.16
C PRO A 23 12.39 -9.50 -1.22
N GLY A 24 12.83 -8.81 -2.28
CA GLY A 24 12.49 -9.19 -3.66
C GLY A 24 11.07 -8.84 -4.12
N LEU A 25 10.27 -8.12 -3.32
CA LEU A 25 8.87 -7.83 -3.61
C LEU A 25 8.65 -7.15 -4.97
N LYS A 26 9.48 -6.16 -5.33
CA LYS A 26 9.39 -5.46 -6.63
C LYS A 26 9.50 -6.42 -7.81
N ARG A 27 10.46 -7.34 -7.76
CA ARG A 27 10.67 -8.32 -8.83
C ARG A 27 9.50 -9.29 -8.94
N LEU A 28 8.93 -9.70 -7.81
CA LEU A 28 7.74 -10.55 -7.80
C LEU A 28 6.55 -9.84 -8.45
N PHE A 29 6.36 -8.56 -8.13
CA PHE A 29 5.33 -7.73 -8.74
C PHE A 29 5.50 -7.53 -10.23
N GLU A 30 6.72 -7.33 -10.71
CA GLU A 30 6.98 -7.23 -12.15
C GLU A 30 6.56 -8.50 -12.89
N VAL A 31 6.87 -9.68 -12.33
CA VAL A 31 6.47 -10.97 -12.93
C VAL A 31 4.95 -11.15 -12.93
N ASP A 32 4.30 -10.87 -11.80
CA ASP A 32 2.86 -11.01 -11.66
C ASP A 32 2.10 -10.02 -12.56
N LEU A 33 2.49 -8.75 -12.54
CA LEU A 33 1.87 -7.70 -13.36
C LEU A 33 2.10 -7.93 -14.85
N ASN A 34 3.26 -8.45 -15.28
CA ASN A 34 3.46 -8.82 -16.68
C ASN A 34 2.50 -9.92 -17.13
N SER A 35 2.30 -10.94 -16.29
CA SER A 35 1.38 -12.05 -16.58
C SER A 35 -0.07 -11.57 -16.64
N ILE A 36 -0.49 -10.74 -15.68
CA ILE A 36 -1.84 -10.16 -15.63
C ILE A 36 -2.05 -9.18 -16.79
N GLY A 37 -1.04 -8.39 -17.16
CA GLY A 37 -1.10 -7.46 -18.29
C GLY A 37 -1.29 -8.17 -19.63
N ALA A 38 -0.60 -9.30 -19.83
CA ALA A 38 -0.82 -10.15 -20.99
C ALA A 38 -2.25 -10.72 -21.02
N LEU A 39 -2.75 -11.18 -19.86
CA LEU A 39 -4.13 -11.67 -19.74
C LEU A 39 -5.16 -10.57 -20.02
N ALA A 40 -4.94 -9.35 -19.52
CA ALA A 40 -5.81 -8.21 -19.78
C ALA A 40 -5.89 -7.89 -21.28
N GLY A 41 -4.78 -7.96 -22.01
CA GLY A 41 -4.77 -7.78 -23.47
C GLY A 41 -5.51 -8.89 -24.24
N ILE A 42 -5.47 -10.13 -23.75
CA ILE A 42 -6.27 -11.23 -24.29
C ILE A 42 -7.76 -10.98 -24.02
N LEU A 43 -8.12 -10.61 -22.79
CA LEU A 43 -9.50 -10.30 -22.43
C LEU A 43 -10.05 -9.14 -23.25
N ASP A 44 -9.30 -8.03 -23.43
CA ASP A 44 -9.75 -6.93 -24.29
C ASP A 44 -10.02 -7.34 -25.74
N ARG A 45 -9.32 -8.37 -26.24
CA ARG A 45 -9.50 -8.89 -27.60
C ARG A 45 -10.66 -9.87 -27.72
N PHE A 46 -10.90 -10.68 -26.69
CA PHE A 46 -11.83 -11.81 -26.75
C PHE A 46 -13.10 -11.63 -25.93
N ASP A 47 -13.17 -10.61 -25.06
CA ASP A 47 -14.35 -10.30 -24.25
C ASP A 47 -15.52 -9.96 -25.18
N PRO A 48 -16.50 -10.88 -25.30
CA PRO A 48 -17.72 -10.59 -26.04
C PRO A 48 -18.48 -9.60 -25.16
N LYS A 49 -18.44 -8.30 -25.51
CA LYS A 49 -19.12 -7.18 -24.82
C LYS A 49 -20.66 -7.28 -24.90
N LEU A 50 -21.20 -8.48 -24.72
CA LEU A 50 -22.57 -8.91 -24.96
C LEU A 50 -23.49 -8.64 -23.76
N ASP A 51 -22.92 -8.37 -22.57
CA ASP A 51 -23.66 -8.10 -21.33
C ASP A 51 -23.93 -6.60 -21.10
N GLY A 52 -23.59 -5.74 -22.07
CA GLY A 52 -23.79 -4.29 -21.98
C GLY A 52 -22.78 -3.55 -21.10
N ALA A 53 -21.84 -4.26 -20.45
CA ALA A 53 -20.76 -3.66 -19.69
C ALA A 53 -19.51 -3.56 -20.59
N SER A 54 -19.22 -2.36 -21.11
CA SER A 54 -17.96 -2.13 -21.81
C SER A 54 -16.81 -2.09 -20.79
N ARG A 55 -16.23 -3.25 -20.49
CA ARG A 55 -15.03 -3.35 -19.64
C ARG A 55 -13.80 -3.05 -20.50
N ASP A 56 -12.97 -2.13 -20.02
CA ASP A 56 -11.63 -1.89 -20.54
C ASP A 56 -10.66 -2.56 -19.55
N TRP A 57 -10.34 -3.83 -19.83
CA TRP A 57 -9.47 -4.64 -18.97
C TRP A 57 -8.07 -4.05 -18.92
N GLY A 58 -7.60 -3.47 -20.02
CA GLY A 58 -6.35 -2.73 -20.09
C GLY A 58 -6.35 -1.51 -19.15
N ALA A 59 -7.43 -0.72 -19.09
CA ALA A 59 -7.55 0.41 -18.17
C ALA A 59 -7.60 -0.03 -16.71
N ILE A 60 -8.38 -1.06 -16.41
CA ILE A 60 -8.46 -1.65 -15.06
C ILE A 60 -7.08 -2.14 -14.63
N PHE A 61 -6.37 -2.84 -15.51
CA PHE A 61 -5.01 -3.31 -15.25
C PHE A 61 -4.04 -2.14 -15.01
N ARG A 62 -4.05 -1.11 -15.87
CA ARG A 62 -3.19 0.07 -15.70
C ARG A 62 -3.42 0.74 -14.35
N GLU A 63 -4.66 0.97 -13.97
CA GLU A 63 -4.97 1.62 -12.69
C GLU A 63 -4.60 0.73 -11.50
N SER A 64 -4.91 -0.56 -11.57
CA SER A 64 -4.54 -1.52 -10.51
C SER A 64 -3.02 -1.60 -10.34
N SER A 65 -2.28 -1.67 -11.45
CA SER A 65 -0.81 -1.70 -11.44
C SER A 65 -0.23 -0.43 -10.85
N ARG A 66 -0.78 0.74 -11.22
CA ARG A 66 -0.39 2.04 -10.67
C ARG A 66 -0.54 2.03 -9.16
N VAL A 67 -1.76 1.77 -8.66
CA VAL A 67 -2.09 1.73 -7.21
C VAL A 67 -1.18 0.76 -6.47
N LEU A 68 -0.96 -0.44 -7.01
CA LEU A 68 -0.08 -1.44 -6.39
C LEU A 68 1.35 -0.92 -6.24
N TYR A 69 1.90 -0.23 -7.24
CA TYR A 69 3.23 0.40 -7.13
C TYR A 69 3.26 1.54 -6.11
N GLU A 70 2.15 2.24 -5.90
CA GLU A 70 2.05 3.27 -4.85
C GLU A 70 2.12 2.67 -3.45
N GLU A 71 1.53 1.49 -3.25
CA GLU A 71 1.58 0.76 -1.98
C GLU A 71 2.96 0.17 -1.64
N VAL A 72 3.82 -0.05 -2.64
CA VAL A 72 5.21 -0.51 -2.43
C VAL A 72 6.09 0.58 -1.85
N ASP A 73 5.69 1.86 -1.86
CA ASP A 73 6.48 2.92 -1.23
C ASP A 73 5.90 3.29 0.14
N TYR A 74 6.54 2.81 1.20
CA TYR A 74 6.13 3.11 2.57
C TYR A 74 6.30 4.56 2.99
N THR A 75 7.11 5.34 2.25
CA THR A 75 7.16 6.79 2.46
C THR A 75 5.83 7.43 2.07
N ARG A 76 5.12 6.91 1.07
CA ARG A 76 3.78 7.40 0.70
C ARG A 76 2.74 7.01 1.75
N GLU A 77 2.76 5.77 2.23
CA GLU A 77 1.89 5.31 3.32
C GLU A 77 2.07 6.18 4.57
N GLY A 78 3.33 6.50 4.95
CA GLY A 78 3.63 7.39 6.07
C GLY A 78 3.06 8.80 5.91
N LYS A 79 3.25 9.43 4.74
CA LYS A 79 2.70 10.77 4.45
C LYS A 79 1.17 10.77 4.46
N ASN A 80 0.55 9.72 3.94
CA ASN A 80 -0.90 9.56 3.97
C ASN A 80 -1.42 9.39 5.40
N ALA A 81 -0.68 8.68 6.27
CA ALA A 81 -1.02 8.54 7.68
C ALA A 81 -0.96 9.90 8.42
N GLU A 82 0.03 10.74 8.13
CA GLU A 82 0.12 12.10 8.68
C GLU A 82 -1.04 12.98 8.18
N ARG A 83 -1.34 12.94 6.88
CA ARG A 83 -2.48 13.66 6.32
C ARG A 83 -3.80 13.19 6.94
N PHE A 84 -3.95 11.89 7.15
CA PHE A 84 -5.11 11.32 7.85
C PHE A 84 -5.18 11.85 9.29
N SER A 85 -4.07 11.86 10.02
CA SER A 85 -4.00 12.45 11.37
C SER A 85 -4.42 13.92 11.40
N GLU A 86 -4.00 14.71 10.41
CA GLU A 86 -4.36 16.13 10.34
C GLU A 86 -5.83 16.34 9.98
N ASN A 87 -6.37 15.56 9.03
CA ASN A 87 -7.77 15.65 8.63
C ASN A 87 -8.74 15.32 9.77
N PHE A 88 -8.34 14.45 10.70
CA PHE A 88 -9.16 14.00 11.81
C PHE A 88 -8.74 14.59 13.16
N LYS A 89 -7.92 15.65 13.14
CA LYS A 89 -7.51 16.39 14.33
C LYS A 89 -8.76 16.95 15.03
N GLY A 90 -8.95 16.57 16.29
CA GLY A 90 -10.14 16.95 17.06
C GLY A 90 -11.31 15.96 16.99
N THR A 91 -11.20 14.85 16.24
CA THR A 91 -12.19 13.78 16.28
C THR A 91 -11.80 12.75 17.35
N GLU A 92 -12.39 12.83 18.55
CA GLU A 92 -11.97 12.06 19.74
C GLU A 92 -11.96 10.53 19.57
N TRP A 93 -12.79 9.99 18.67
CA TRP A 93 -12.90 8.56 18.42
C TRP A 93 -11.98 8.04 17.30
N ILE A 94 -11.25 8.91 16.61
CA ILE A 94 -10.28 8.54 15.57
C ILE A 94 -8.87 8.78 16.07
N LYS A 95 -8.05 7.73 16.03
CA LYS A 95 -6.64 7.77 16.44
C LYS A 95 -5.74 7.37 15.29
N ALA A 96 -4.81 8.24 14.93
CA ALA A 96 -3.80 7.99 13.93
C ALA A 96 -2.42 7.80 14.60
N PRO A 97 -1.59 6.84 14.14
CA PRO A 97 -0.26 6.65 14.69
C PRO A 97 0.72 7.67 14.13
N GLY A 98 1.56 8.25 15.00
CA GLY A 98 2.67 9.10 14.57
C GLY A 98 3.77 8.31 13.86
N ILE A 99 4.27 8.80 12.73
CA ILE A 99 5.34 8.16 11.96
C ILE A 99 6.72 8.57 12.50
N ASN A 100 7.60 7.60 12.73
CA ASN A 100 8.99 7.88 13.06
C ASN A 100 9.83 7.90 11.77
N TRP A 101 9.95 9.08 11.16
CA TRP A 101 10.69 9.27 9.90
C TRP A 101 12.18 8.94 10.00
N SER A 102 12.81 9.18 11.15
CA SER A 102 14.24 8.85 11.36
C SER A 102 14.53 7.34 11.24
N ARG A 103 13.50 6.51 11.38
CA ARG A 103 13.57 5.04 11.31
C ARG A 103 12.61 4.46 10.27
N SER A 104 12.14 5.28 9.34
CA SER A 104 11.31 4.86 8.22
C SER A 104 12.05 5.07 6.91
N SER A 105 11.75 4.23 5.93
CA SER A 105 12.30 4.24 4.58
C SER A 105 11.23 3.74 3.61
N SER A 106 11.55 3.70 2.32
CA SER A 106 10.63 3.15 1.31
C SER A 106 10.28 1.67 1.53
N LYS A 107 11.05 0.92 2.34
CA LYS A 107 10.86 -0.52 2.60
C LYS A 107 10.49 -0.87 4.05
N VAL A 108 10.62 0.08 4.97
CA VAL A 108 10.38 -0.12 6.40
C VAL A 108 9.59 1.07 6.92
N ARG A 109 8.44 0.83 7.56
CA ARG A 109 7.64 1.87 8.20
C ARG A 109 7.63 1.67 9.70
N CYS A 110 8.06 2.67 10.45
CA CYS A 110 8.00 2.67 11.91
C CYS A 110 6.94 3.68 12.37
N ALA A 111 5.90 3.22 13.06
CA ALA A 111 4.87 4.09 13.61
C ALA A 111 4.57 3.77 15.07
N CYS A 112 4.26 4.80 15.86
CA CYS A 112 3.95 4.62 17.28
C CYS A 112 2.68 3.78 17.44
N ALA A 113 2.73 2.74 18.27
CA ALA A 113 1.63 1.81 18.50
C ALA A 113 0.56 2.38 19.46
N CYS A 114 0.88 3.47 20.17
CA CYS A 114 -0.06 4.22 20.99
C CYS A 114 -0.33 5.57 20.32
N ALA A 115 -1.61 5.91 20.22
CA ALA A 115 -2.14 7.07 19.54
C ALA A 115 -1.42 8.38 19.91
N CYS A 116 -1.03 9.14 18.89
CA CYS A 116 -0.74 10.56 19.04
C CYS A 116 -1.90 11.34 18.41
N VAL A 117 -3.06 11.29 19.08
CA VAL A 117 -4.01 12.41 19.27
C VAL A 117 -4.61 12.21 20.65
#